data_AF-A0A7K3RQN9-F1
#
_entry.id   AF-A0A7K3RQN9-F1
#
_cell.length_a   1.000
_cell.length_b   1.000
_cell.length_c   1.000
_cell.angle_alpha   90.00
_cell.angle_beta   90.00
_cell.angle_gamma   90.00
#
_symmetry.space_group_name_H-M   'P 1'
#
loop_
_entity.id
_entity.type
_entity.pdbx_description
1 polymer ?
#
loop_
_entity_poly.entity_id
_entity_poly.type
_entity_poly.pdbx_seq_one_letter_code
_entity_poly.pdbx_strand_id
1 'polypeptide(L)' 'GREWGTAVALEVARVPVVGACALVAVGRDGSEETVGSWSAGGAEDGPVEVSGGAALRPEGIDHFEVRTADGRRLVTVTR' A
#
# COMPACT_ATOMS: atom_id res chain seq x y z
N GLY A 1 -20.74 8.50 14.94
CA GLY A 1 -20.91 7.45 13.93
C GLY A 1 -19.69 6.57 13.97
N ARG A 2 -19.84 5.25 13.88
CA ARG A 2 -18.68 4.34 13.93
C ARG A 2 -18.05 4.37 12.55
N GLU A 3 -16.91 5.03 12.41
CA GLU A 3 -16.13 4.99 11.17
C GLU A 3 -15.63 3.54 11.02
N TRP A 4 -16.07 2.90 9.94
CA TRP A 4 -15.68 1.55 9.59
C TRP A 4 -14.58 1.67 8.54
N GLY A 5 -13.42 1.09 8.81
CA GLY A 5 -12.28 1.15 7.90
C GLY A 5 -11.53 2.47 7.81
N THR A 6 -10.60 2.52 6.87
CA THR A 6 -9.71 3.65 6.58
C THR A 6 -9.71 3.90 5.07
N ALA A 7 -10.00 5.13 4.64
CA ALA A 7 -9.70 5.57 3.28
C ALA A 7 -8.21 5.95 3.19
N VAL A 8 -7.52 5.42 2.19
CA VAL A 8 -6.08 5.59 2.00
C VAL A 8 -5.83 6.10 0.59
N ALA A 9 -5.03 7.16 0.48
CA ALA A 9 -4.47 7.64 -0.76
C ALA A 9 -2.95 7.71 -0.61
N LEU A 10 -2.22 7.19 -1.58
CA LEU A 10 -0.77 7.16 -1.62
C LEU A 10 -0.30 7.57 -3.02
N GLU A 11 0.61 8.53 -3.08
CA GLU A 11 1.38 8.79 -4.30
C GLU A 11 2.67 7.98 -4.25
N VAL A 12 2.90 7.16 -5.28
CA VAL A 12 4.10 6.33 -5.40
C VAL A 12 4.84 6.72 -6.68
N ALA A 13 6.14 7.00 -6.57
CA ALA A 13 6.97 7.33 -7.72
C ALA A 13 8.28 6.54 -7.71
N ARG A 14 8.87 6.32 -8.89
CA ARG A 14 10.21 5.76 -9.07
C ARG A 14 10.40 4.40 -8.38
N VAL A 15 9.42 3.50 -8.51
CA VAL A 15 9.52 2.13 -7.98
C VAL A 15 10.53 1.36 -8.84
N PRO A 16 11.66 0.86 -8.28
CA PRO A 16 12.74 0.25 -9.07
C PRO A 16 12.43 -1.20 -9.48
N VAL A 17 11.19 -1.49 -9.84
CA VAL A 17 10.73 -2.79 -10.34
C VAL A 17 9.80 -2.60 -11.52
N VAL A 18 9.81 -3.57 -12.43
CA VAL A 18 8.83 -3.67 -13.51
C VAL A 18 7.84 -4.79 -13.16
N GLY A 19 6.55 -4.48 -13.18
CA GLY A 19 5.50 -5.47 -12.93
C GLY A 19 4.48 -5.05 -11.87
N ALA A 20 3.62 -5.98 -11.48
CA ALA A 20 2.52 -5.72 -10.56
C ALA A 20 3.03 -5.44 -9.13
N CYS A 21 2.52 -4.35 -8.56
CA CYS A 21 2.76 -3.91 -7.20
C CYS A 21 1.45 -3.71 -6.46
N ALA A 22 1.49 -3.79 -5.13
CA ALA A 22 0.36 -3.58 -4.26
C ALA A 22 0.73 -2.71 -3.06
N LEU A 23 -0.23 -1.90 -2.62
CA LEU A 23 -0.21 -1.21 -1.34
C LEU A 23 -0.94 -2.10 -0.33
N VAL A 24 -0.27 -2.46 0.74
CA VAL A 24 -0.77 -3.34 1.79
C VAL A 24 -0.79 -2.58 3.11
N ALA A 25 -1.93 -2.56 3.78
CA ALA A 25 -2.05 -2.11 5.17
C ALA A 25 -1.70 -3.29 6.08
N VAL A 26 -0.79 -3.07 7.04
CA VAL A 26 -0.43 -4.06 8.04
C VAL A 26 -0.98 -3.62 9.39
N GLY A 27 -1.82 -4.45 9.99
CA GLY A 27 -2.41 -4.24 11.29
C GLY A 27 -1.41 -4.47 12.41
N ARG A 28 -1.65 -3.83 13.57
CA ARG A 28 -0.84 -4.04 14.80
C ARG A 28 -0.90 -5.47 15.34
N ASP A 29 -1.92 -6.22 14.93
CA ASP A 29 -2.08 -7.65 15.21
C ASP A 29 -1.40 -8.57 14.17
N GLY A 30 -0.75 -7.98 13.15
CA GLY A 30 -0.11 -8.70 12.05
C GLY A 30 -1.05 -9.07 10.91
N SER A 31 -2.32 -8.65 10.93
CA SER A 31 -3.23 -8.80 9.79
C SER A 31 -2.76 -7.98 8.59
N GLU A 32 -3.01 -8.46 7.38
CA GLU A 32 -2.60 -7.78 6.14
C GLU A 32 -3.81 -7.58 5.24
N GLU A 33 -4.00 -6.36 4.73
CA GLU A 33 -5.07 -6.03 3.78
C GLU A 33 -4.53 -5.28 2.57
N THR A 34 -4.80 -5.78 1.37
CA THR A 34 -4.47 -5.07 0.13
C THR A 34 -5.42 -3.89 -0.06
N VAL A 35 -4.86 -2.69 -0.06
CA VAL A 35 -5.57 -1.42 -0.28
C VAL A 35 -5.79 -1.17 -1.77
N GLY A 36 -4.78 -1.44 -2.59
CA GLY A 36 -4.80 -1.19 -4.03
C GLY A 36 -3.62 -1.83 -4.74
N SER A 37 -3.69 -1.91 -6.07
CA SER A 37 -2.62 -2.48 -6.91
C SER A 37 -2.43 -1.69 -8.21
N TRP A 38 -1.23 -1.73 -8.76
CA TRP A 38 -0.87 -1.08 -10.02
C TRP A 38 0.25 -1.84 -10.73
N SER A 39 0.50 -1.49 -12.00
CA SER A 39 1.67 -1.98 -12.75
C SER A 39 2.75 -0.91 -12.74
N ALA A 40 3.92 -1.22 -12.17
CA ALA A 40 5.08 -0.33 -12.17
C ALA A 40 5.90 -0.50 -13.47
N GLY A 41 6.29 0.63 -14.08
CA GLY A 41 7.15 0.66 -15.28
C GLY A 41 8.66 0.69 -15.00
N GLY A 42 9.08 0.72 -13.73
CA GLY A 42 10.47 0.90 -13.31
C GLY A 42 10.77 2.30 -12.77
N ALA A 43 12.03 2.58 -12.45
CA ALA A 43 12.44 3.81 -11.76
C ALA A 43 12.27 5.09 -12.61
N GLU A 44 12.15 4.95 -13.92
CA GLU A 44 11.94 6.04 -14.88
C GLU A 44 10.45 6.39 -15.04
N ASP A 45 9.56 5.58 -14.44
CA ASP A 45 8.11 5.77 -14.52
C ASP A 45 7.67 6.98 -13.67
N GLY A 46 6.64 7.68 -14.16
CA GLY A 46 6.06 8.83 -13.49
C GLY A 46 5.39 8.48 -12.15
N PRO A 47 4.95 9.48 -11.38
CA PRO A 47 4.16 9.22 -10.18
C PRO A 47 2.85 8.52 -10.54
N VAL A 48 2.49 7.52 -9.74
CA VAL A 48 1.23 6.80 -9.77
C VAL A 48 0.49 7.10 -8.48
N GLU A 49 -0.74 7.61 -8.60
CA GLU A 49 -1.64 7.73 -7.47
C GLU A 49 -2.39 6.41 -7.26
N VAL A 50 -2.33 5.91 -6.03
CA VAL A 50 -3.01 4.69 -5.61
C VAL A 50 -3.95 5.05 -4.47
N SER A 51 -5.25 4.87 -4.71
CA SER A 51 -6.29 5.13 -3.72
C SER A 51 -7.10 3.87 -3.48
N GLY A 52 -7.49 3.64 -2.23
CA GLY A 52 -8.25 2.48 -1.83
C GLY A 52 -8.76 2.56 -0.38
N GLY A 53 -9.33 1.46 0.11
CA GLY A 53 -9.82 1.36 1.48
C GLY A 53 -9.29 0.12 2.17
N ALA A 54 -8.98 0.23 3.45
CA ALA A 54 -8.73 -0.90 4.35
C ALA A 54 -9.93 -1.07 5.29
N ALA A 55 -10.30 -2.30 5.64
CA ALA A 55 -11.30 -2.55 6.67
C ALA A 55 -10.75 -2.26 8.08
N LEU A 56 -9.42 -2.33 8.23
CA LEU A 56 -8.69 -1.83 9.39
C LEU A 56 -9.04 -0.37 9.69
N ARG A 57 -9.28 -0.08 10.96
CA ARG A 57 -9.38 1.30 11.45
C ARG A 57 -8.02 1.98 11.48
N PRO A 58 -7.95 3.31 11.39
CA PRO A 58 -6.67 4.02 11.36
C PRO A 58 -5.78 3.72 12.56
N GLU A 59 -6.36 3.52 13.75
CA GLU A 59 -5.61 3.21 14.98
C GLU A 59 -5.14 1.75 15.06
N GLY A 60 -5.73 0.88 14.24
CA GLY A 60 -5.38 -0.53 14.13
C GLY A 60 -4.27 -0.80 13.11
N ILE A 61 -3.97 0.18 12.23
CA ILE A 61 -2.87 0.08 11.27
C ILE A 61 -1.55 0.39 11.98
N ASP A 62 -0.57 -0.49 11.81
CA ASP A 62 0.80 -0.30 12.27
C ASP A 62 1.61 0.48 11.22
N HIS A 63 1.60 0.00 9.98
CA HIS A 63 2.28 0.61 8.85
C HIS A 63 1.66 0.19 7.52
N PHE A 64 2.13 0.81 6.44
CA PHE A 64 1.82 0.39 5.08
C PHE A 64 3.06 -0.17 4.41
N GLU A 65 2.86 -1.07 3.45
CA GLU A 65 3.93 -1.62 2.63
C GLU A 65 3.61 -1.52 1.15
N VAL A 66 4.65 -1.26 0.36
CA VAL A 66 4.62 -1.52 -1.08
C VAL A 66 5.26 -2.88 -1.32
N ARG A 67 4.51 -3.81 -1.90
CA ARG A 67 4.98 -5.16 -2.24
C ARG A 67 4.87 -5.43 -3.73
N THR A 68 5.78 -6.25 -4.26
CA THR A 68 5.60 -6.87 -5.58
C THR A 68 4.57 -8.00 -5.50
N ALA A 69 4.06 -8.44 -6.67
CA ALA A 69 3.14 -9.57 -6.75
C ALA A 69 3.71 -10.89 -6.22
N ASP A 70 5.03 -11.07 -6.20
CA ASP A 70 5.71 -12.22 -5.58
C ASP A 70 5.86 -12.10 -4.05
N GLY A 71 5.36 -11.01 -3.45
CA GLY A 71 5.36 -10.79 -2.01
C GLY A 71 6.63 -10.09 -1.49
N ARG A 72 7.58 -9.72 -2.37
CA ARG A 72 8.76 -8.96 -1.95
C ARG A 72 8.36 -7.55 -1.51
N ARG A 73 8.70 -7.19 -0.28
CA ARG A 73 8.57 -5.84 0.24
C ARG A 73 9.61 -4.90 -0.35
N LEU A 74 9.15 -3.78 -0.88
CA LEU A 74 9.98 -2.71 -1.46
C LEU A 74 10.14 -1.53 -0.52
N VAL A 75 9.04 -1.10 0.09
CA VAL A 75 8.98 0.08 0.97
C VAL A 75 8.08 -0.22 2.15
N THR A 76 8.44 0.31 3.31
CA THR A 76 7.57 0.42 4.48
C THR A 76 7.32 1.91 4.74
N VAL A 77 6.06 2.28 4.88
CA VAL A 77 5.61 3.63 5.25
C VAL A 77 5.03 3.55 6.65
N THR A 78 5.83 3.96 7.63
CA THR A 78 5.38 4.16 9.01
C THR A 78 4.81 5.57 9.15
N ARG A 79 3.73 5.71 9.92
CA ARG A 79 3.17 7.01 10.26
C ARG A 79 4.00 7.73 11.32
#